data_AF-A0A974U1W0-F1
#
_entry.id   AF-A0A974U1W0-F1
#
_cell.length_a   1.000
_cell.length_b   1.000
_cell.length_c   1.000
_cell.angle_alpha   90.00
_cell.angle_beta   90.00
_cell.angle_gamma   90.00
#
_symmetry.space_group_name_H-M   'P 1'
#
loop_
_entity.id
_entity.type
_entity.pdbx_description
1 polymer ?
#
loop_
_entity_poly.entity_id
_entity_poly.type
_entity_poly.pdbx_seq_one_letter_code
_entity_poly.pdbx_strand_id
1 'polypeptide(L)'
;MTKLLDLSRRVADEDATMATLSRMARGIDPDAHGRLLQRIDRLDNSYVRCMALEALVPALSDDLMRKAREVLGRIDNDFGRAEAALRGFYRRAPPTERQQWLEEAIAITAQMTDGERVGWIFEAWLSDIEGDVPPAMLEAARGLASKANDDGWAVACACLALLPRVDPETHPELFDEILSRVFSLEEADRPHVLGRLADQATRSELVRIRDLVAGIKDPMYRILGYAWTGGGLNFPFEAVEELRSRSDQDTAVGWLLPHIDTVDALVALEQDEEMSNSSVRNALKGLAQEISSPDRERVLHIARRKLDGDDLTTVLLTCAKAWGPHYRDLLRQALDVAVRASADVGTDTEMRDAVAACLAEDDNFVKQCWMETQRALGTLRRNVAMTKLYLLAPMITRVGGISAPNTPSSPWSG
;
A
#
# COMPACT_ATOMS: atom_id res chain seq x y z
N MET A 1 15.02 -30.16 -16.74
CA MET A 1 15.53 -30.17 -15.35
C MET A 1 17.00 -29.75 -15.27
N THR A 2 17.93 -30.43 -15.98
CA THR A 2 19.37 -30.09 -15.97
C THR A 2 19.67 -28.64 -16.35
N LYS A 3 18.98 -28.07 -17.35
CA LYS A 3 19.14 -26.67 -17.77
C LYS A 3 18.73 -25.63 -16.71
N LEU A 4 17.78 -25.95 -15.83
CA LEU A 4 17.28 -25.04 -14.79
C LEU A 4 18.22 -25.01 -13.57
N LEU A 5 18.75 -26.18 -13.18
CA LEU A 5 19.84 -26.30 -12.21
C LEU A 5 21.15 -25.69 -12.72
N ASP A 6 21.40 -25.75 -14.03
CA ASP A 6 22.55 -25.06 -14.64
C ASP A 6 22.35 -23.55 -14.74
N LEU A 7 21.09 -23.08 -14.91
CA LEU A 7 20.76 -21.67 -14.83
C LEU A 7 21.01 -21.14 -13.41
N SER A 8 20.52 -21.82 -12.38
CA SER A 8 20.72 -21.41 -10.97
C SER A 8 22.19 -21.41 -10.54
N ARG A 9 23.07 -22.16 -11.24
CA ARG A 9 24.53 -22.13 -11.02
C ARG A 9 25.19 -20.87 -11.59
N ARG A 10 24.59 -20.23 -12.59
CA ARG A 10 25.17 -19.10 -13.34
C ARG A 10 24.59 -17.74 -12.95
N VAL A 11 23.52 -17.73 -12.16
CA VAL A 11 22.93 -16.50 -11.67
C VAL A 11 23.78 -16.01 -10.49
N ALA A 12 24.51 -14.91 -10.71
CA ALA A 12 25.23 -14.17 -9.67
C ALA A 12 24.31 -13.22 -8.89
N ASP A 13 23.12 -12.97 -9.42
CA ASP A 13 22.11 -12.06 -8.87
C ASP A 13 21.19 -12.80 -7.89
N GLU A 14 21.11 -12.32 -6.66
CA GLU A 14 20.41 -13.02 -5.58
C GLU A 14 18.87 -12.98 -5.75
N ASP A 15 18.33 -11.93 -6.36
CA ASP A 15 16.89 -11.79 -6.64
C ASP A 15 16.45 -12.70 -7.79
N ALA A 16 17.25 -12.78 -8.84
CA ALA A 16 17.05 -13.73 -9.93
C ALA A 16 17.25 -15.19 -9.44
N THR A 17 18.09 -15.40 -8.43
CA THR A 17 18.24 -16.69 -7.75
C THR A 17 16.95 -17.04 -6.99
N MET A 18 16.36 -16.10 -6.25
CA MET A 18 15.07 -16.28 -5.57
C MET A 18 13.94 -16.61 -6.52
N ALA A 19 13.75 -15.82 -7.57
CA ALA A 19 12.71 -16.07 -8.58
C ALA A 19 12.86 -17.45 -9.23
N THR A 20 14.11 -17.87 -9.47
CA THR A 20 14.42 -19.20 -9.99
C THR A 20 14.06 -20.29 -8.98
N LEU A 21 14.48 -20.14 -7.71
CA LEU A 21 14.25 -21.11 -6.64
C LEU A 21 12.75 -21.28 -6.31
N SER A 22 11.99 -20.19 -6.21
CA SER A 22 10.53 -20.25 -5.98
C SER A 22 9.80 -20.97 -7.10
N ARG A 23 10.25 -20.79 -8.35
CA ARG A 23 9.71 -21.51 -9.51
C ARG A 23 10.13 -22.97 -9.55
N MET A 24 11.29 -23.28 -8.98
CA MET A 24 11.85 -24.63 -8.87
C MET A 24 11.22 -25.44 -7.73
N ALA A 25 10.80 -24.83 -6.62
CA ALA A 25 10.09 -25.55 -5.55
C ALA A 25 8.77 -26.18 -6.05
N ARG A 26 8.16 -25.64 -7.11
CA ARG A 26 6.95 -26.18 -7.73
C ARG A 26 7.31 -27.15 -8.86
N GLY A 27 7.18 -28.45 -8.61
CA GLY A 27 7.18 -29.49 -9.65
C GLY A 27 8.55 -30.07 -10.04
N ILE A 28 9.52 -30.09 -9.11
CA ILE A 28 10.79 -30.79 -9.31
C ILE A 28 10.78 -32.14 -8.56
N ASP A 29 11.55 -33.08 -9.12
CA ASP A 29 11.96 -34.34 -8.50
C ASP A 29 12.49 -34.16 -7.05
N PRO A 30 11.98 -34.91 -6.06
CA PRO A 30 12.44 -34.89 -4.67
C PRO A 30 13.96 -34.95 -4.48
N ASP A 31 14.68 -35.66 -5.36
CA ASP A 31 16.14 -35.80 -5.30
C ASP A 31 16.90 -34.49 -5.60
N ALA A 32 16.24 -33.50 -6.20
CA ALA A 32 16.82 -32.19 -6.45
C ALA A 32 16.73 -31.25 -5.24
N HIS A 33 15.77 -31.46 -4.33
CA HIS A 33 15.56 -30.60 -3.16
C HIS A 33 16.78 -30.59 -2.23
N GLY A 34 17.42 -31.75 -2.02
CA GLY A 34 18.65 -31.82 -1.22
C GLY A 34 19.81 -31.00 -1.80
N ARG A 35 19.93 -30.94 -3.15
CA ARG A 35 20.96 -30.12 -3.81
C ARG A 35 20.63 -28.63 -3.75
N LEU A 36 19.35 -28.27 -3.86
CA LEU A 36 18.91 -26.89 -3.72
C LEU A 36 19.14 -26.39 -2.29
N LEU A 37 18.84 -27.21 -1.28
CA LEU A 37 19.09 -26.86 0.12
C LEU A 37 20.58 -26.60 0.40
N GLN A 38 21.48 -27.43 -0.13
CA GLN A 38 22.94 -27.19 -0.06
C GLN A 38 23.37 -25.90 -0.77
N ARG A 39 22.65 -25.50 -1.83
CA ARG A 39 22.94 -24.23 -2.52
C ARG A 39 22.48 -23.05 -1.69
N ILE A 40 21.30 -23.13 -1.08
CA ILE A 40 20.75 -22.10 -0.19
C ILE A 40 21.70 -21.87 0.98
N ASP A 41 22.19 -22.93 1.64
CA ASP A 41 23.14 -22.84 2.76
C ASP A 41 24.44 -22.09 2.40
N ARG A 42 24.80 -22.02 1.11
CA ARG A 42 26.01 -21.36 0.58
C ARG A 42 25.76 -19.99 -0.04
N LEU A 43 24.55 -19.44 0.02
CA LEU A 43 24.32 -18.06 -0.41
C LEU A 43 24.91 -17.11 0.64
N ASP A 44 25.48 -16.00 0.18
CA ASP A 44 26.16 -15.05 1.06
C ASP A 44 25.13 -14.21 1.84
N ASN A 45 24.03 -13.82 1.21
CA ASN A 45 23.00 -13.00 1.85
C ASN A 45 22.04 -13.81 2.72
N SER A 46 22.09 -13.56 4.04
CA SER A 46 21.20 -14.16 5.05
C SER A 46 19.71 -13.98 4.76
N TYR A 47 19.29 -12.82 4.28
CA TYR A 47 17.86 -12.58 3.98
C TYR A 47 17.38 -13.45 2.81
N VAL A 48 18.16 -13.47 1.74
CA VAL A 48 17.90 -14.30 0.54
C VAL A 48 17.86 -15.78 0.92
N ARG A 49 18.75 -16.23 1.82
CA ARG A 49 18.71 -17.60 2.35
C ARG A 49 17.38 -17.93 3.02
N CYS A 50 16.86 -17.04 3.87
CA CYS A 50 15.58 -17.23 4.55
C CYS A 50 14.42 -17.31 3.56
N MET A 51 14.35 -16.37 2.61
CA MET A 51 13.32 -16.36 1.58
C MET A 51 13.36 -17.63 0.72
N ALA A 52 14.57 -18.10 0.37
CA ALA A 52 14.74 -19.32 -0.41
C ALA A 52 14.31 -20.57 0.35
N LEU A 53 14.61 -20.62 1.66
CA LEU A 53 14.15 -21.69 2.54
C LEU A 53 12.63 -21.70 2.64
N GLU A 54 12.00 -20.55 2.91
CA GLU A 54 10.54 -20.40 2.99
C GLU A 54 9.87 -20.97 1.73
N ALA A 55 10.36 -20.59 0.55
CA ALA A 55 9.82 -21.07 -0.73
C ALA A 55 10.01 -22.58 -0.96
N LEU A 56 11.11 -23.16 -0.45
CA LEU A 56 11.45 -24.56 -0.67
C LEU A 56 10.73 -25.51 0.31
N VAL A 57 10.54 -25.09 1.57
CA VAL A 57 9.99 -25.92 2.66
C VAL A 57 8.70 -26.66 2.30
N PRO A 58 7.69 -26.05 1.64
CA PRO A 58 6.47 -26.76 1.28
C PRO A 58 6.67 -28.01 0.41
N ALA A 59 7.78 -28.08 -0.33
CA ALA A 59 8.12 -29.19 -1.23
C ALA A 59 9.06 -30.23 -0.62
N LEU A 60 9.54 -30.02 0.61
CA LEU A 60 10.51 -30.91 1.25
C LEU A 60 9.87 -32.20 1.79
N SER A 61 10.62 -33.30 1.68
CA SER A 61 10.36 -34.53 2.44
C SER A 61 10.73 -34.34 3.91
N ASP A 62 10.17 -35.16 4.79
CA ASP A 62 10.37 -35.03 6.23
C ASP A 62 11.86 -35.18 6.64
N ASP A 63 12.65 -35.98 5.91
CA ASP A 63 14.09 -36.08 6.15
C ASP A 63 14.86 -34.82 5.74
N LEU A 64 14.41 -34.12 4.69
CA LEU A 64 15.00 -32.86 4.25
C LEU A 64 14.54 -31.68 5.11
N MET A 65 13.36 -31.76 5.73
CA MET A 65 12.89 -30.77 6.71
C MET A 65 13.86 -30.62 7.88
N ARG A 66 14.41 -31.73 8.39
CA ARG A 66 15.43 -31.70 9.46
C ARG A 66 16.69 -30.94 9.03
N LYS A 67 17.19 -31.21 7.82
CA LYS A 67 18.34 -30.48 7.27
C LYS A 67 18.02 -29.02 7.04
N ALA A 68 16.81 -28.70 6.59
CA ALA A 68 16.39 -27.33 6.36
C ALA A 68 16.32 -26.53 7.67
N ARG A 69 15.88 -27.17 8.77
CA ARG A 69 15.95 -26.60 10.12
C ARG A 69 17.39 -26.28 10.54
N GLU A 70 18.33 -27.18 10.28
CA GLU A 70 19.75 -26.94 10.57
C GLU A 70 20.30 -25.76 9.75
N VAL A 71 19.91 -25.62 8.49
CA VAL A 71 20.28 -24.46 7.66
C VAL A 71 19.69 -23.18 8.24
N LEU A 72 18.38 -23.18 8.58
CA LEU A 72 17.71 -22.04 9.20
C LEU A 72 18.42 -21.57 10.48
N GLY A 73 18.83 -22.51 11.34
CA GLY A 73 19.54 -22.22 12.58
C GLY A 73 20.94 -21.63 12.42
N ARG A 74 21.55 -21.73 11.23
CA ARG A 74 22.87 -21.13 10.91
C ARG A 74 22.77 -19.74 10.28
N ILE A 75 21.58 -19.25 9.99
CA ILE A 75 21.41 -17.95 9.34
C ILE A 75 21.56 -16.83 10.37
N ASP A 76 22.36 -15.82 10.06
CA ASP A 76 22.54 -14.63 10.89
C ASP A 76 21.63 -13.51 10.38
N ASN A 77 20.32 -13.73 10.50
CA ASN A 77 19.26 -12.76 10.20
C ASN A 77 17.98 -13.22 10.91
N ASP A 78 17.73 -12.68 12.10
CA ASP A 78 16.63 -13.12 12.96
C ASP A 78 15.25 -12.79 12.36
N PHE A 79 15.11 -11.64 11.69
CA PHE A 79 13.87 -11.28 11.00
C PHE A 79 13.50 -12.32 9.94
N GLY A 80 14.42 -12.59 9.01
CA GLY A 80 14.20 -13.58 7.96
C GLY A 80 14.02 -14.98 8.55
N ARG A 81 14.73 -15.32 9.64
CA ARG A 81 14.59 -16.62 10.30
C ARG A 81 13.22 -16.81 10.92
N ALA A 82 12.68 -15.79 11.59
CA ALA A 82 11.35 -15.81 12.16
C ALA A 82 10.27 -15.92 11.07
N GLU A 83 10.40 -15.17 9.97
CA GLU A 83 9.49 -15.28 8.83
C GLU A 83 9.53 -16.68 8.21
N ALA A 84 10.72 -17.21 7.91
CA ALA A 84 10.87 -18.53 7.30
C ALA A 84 10.38 -19.66 8.23
N ALA A 85 10.66 -19.56 9.54
CA ALA A 85 10.16 -20.50 10.55
C ALA A 85 8.62 -20.58 10.53
N LEU A 86 7.94 -19.44 10.41
CA LEU A 86 6.48 -19.45 10.38
C LEU A 86 5.90 -19.77 8.99
N ARG A 87 6.21 -18.95 7.97
CA ARG A 87 5.56 -19.06 6.65
C ARG A 87 5.94 -20.33 5.91
N GLY A 88 7.15 -20.84 6.16
CA GLY A 88 7.61 -22.12 5.63
C GLY A 88 7.29 -23.27 6.59
N PHE A 89 8.03 -23.36 7.69
CA PHE A 89 8.08 -24.57 8.50
C PHE A 89 6.79 -24.83 9.28
N TYR A 90 6.23 -23.85 9.99
CA TYR A 90 4.98 -24.01 10.73
C TYR A 90 3.83 -24.44 9.82
N ARG A 91 3.66 -23.81 8.64
CA ARG A 91 2.58 -24.18 7.70
C ARG A 91 2.68 -25.62 7.20
N ARG A 92 3.90 -26.12 6.96
CA ARG A 92 4.14 -27.49 6.48
C ARG A 92 4.17 -28.54 7.60
N ALA A 93 4.43 -28.13 8.84
CA ALA A 93 4.57 -29.04 9.97
C ALA A 93 3.27 -29.79 10.28
N PRO A 94 3.36 -31.08 10.68
CA PRO A 94 2.22 -31.82 11.20
C PRO A 94 1.70 -31.15 12.50
N PRO A 95 0.41 -31.31 12.86
CA PRO A 95 -0.17 -30.66 14.04
C PRO A 95 0.64 -30.86 15.33
N THR A 96 1.29 -32.01 15.49
CA THR A 96 2.14 -32.34 16.65
C THR A 96 3.44 -31.52 16.73
N GLU A 97 3.91 -30.95 15.63
CA GLU A 97 5.16 -30.19 15.55
C GLU A 97 4.92 -28.68 15.35
N ARG A 98 3.70 -28.27 14.95
CA ARG A 98 3.36 -26.85 14.76
C ARG A 98 3.63 -26.02 16.00
N GLN A 99 3.30 -26.56 17.17
CA GLN A 99 3.55 -25.87 18.44
C GLN A 99 5.04 -25.59 18.67
N GLN A 100 5.91 -26.56 18.35
CA GLN A 100 7.37 -26.39 18.48
C GLN A 100 7.90 -25.31 17.52
N TRP A 101 7.39 -25.28 16.29
CA TRP A 101 7.79 -24.26 15.31
C TRP A 101 7.31 -22.86 15.68
N LEU A 102 6.11 -22.76 16.24
CA LEU A 102 5.59 -21.52 16.78
C LEU A 102 6.45 -21.02 17.96
N GLU A 103 6.79 -21.89 18.90
CA GLU A 103 7.68 -21.57 20.02
C GLU A 103 9.08 -21.13 19.55
N GLU A 104 9.64 -21.80 18.55
CA GLU A 104 10.93 -21.44 17.95
C GLU A 104 10.88 -20.08 17.24
N ALA A 105 9.81 -19.82 16.48
CA ALA A 105 9.60 -18.53 15.84
C ALA A 105 9.43 -17.41 16.87
N ILE A 106 8.67 -17.64 17.96
CA ILE A 106 8.54 -16.70 19.09
C ILE A 106 9.89 -16.46 19.75
N ALA A 107 10.68 -17.51 19.99
CA ALA A 107 11.99 -17.38 20.62
C ALA A 107 12.97 -16.56 19.77
N ILE A 108 12.95 -16.72 18.44
CA ILE A 108 13.74 -15.90 17.51
C ILE A 108 13.26 -14.45 17.56
N THR A 109 11.95 -14.24 17.46
CA THR A 109 11.35 -12.89 17.45
C THR A 109 11.62 -12.15 18.75
N ALA A 110 11.56 -12.84 19.89
CA ALA A 110 11.86 -12.28 21.18
C ALA A 110 13.32 -11.81 21.31
N GLN A 111 14.25 -12.34 20.51
CA GLN A 111 15.66 -11.91 20.52
C GLN A 111 15.92 -10.66 19.68
N MET A 112 14.96 -10.26 18.84
CA MET A 112 15.09 -9.08 18.00
C MET A 112 15.02 -7.79 18.81
N THR A 113 15.66 -6.74 18.29
CA THR A 113 15.69 -5.40 18.89
C THR A 113 14.93 -4.36 18.08
N ASP A 114 14.56 -4.68 16.83
CA ASP A 114 13.80 -3.83 15.93
C ASP A 114 12.31 -4.17 16.05
N GLY A 115 11.54 -3.33 16.75
CA GLY A 115 10.14 -3.64 17.01
C GLY A 115 9.18 -3.39 15.85
N GLU A 116 9.55 -2.58 14.85
CA GLU A 116 8.76 -2.48 13.62
C GLU A 116 8.78 -3.84 12.91
N ARG A 117 9.98 -4.43 12.78
CA ARG A 117 10.13 -5.78 12.23
C ARG A 117 9.43 -6.86 13.06
N VAL A 118 9.44 -6.74 14.39
CA VAL A 118 8.67 -7.65 15.25
C VAL A 118 7.18 -7.49 15.03
N GLY A 119 6.68 -6.26 14.90
CA GLY A 119 5.29 -5.97 14.54
C GLY A 119 4.89 -6.62 13.21
N TRP A 120 5.71 -6.48 12.17
CA TRP A 120 5.47 -7.13 10.88
C TRP A 120 5.44 -8.66 10.96
N ILE A 121 6.34 -9.26 11.76
CA ILE A 121 6.32 -10.70 12.02
C ILE A 121 4.99 -11.08 12.68
N PHE A 122 4.57 -10.36 13.71
CA PHE A 122 3.32 -10.64 14.41
C PHE A 122 2.09 -10.48 13.52
N GLU A 123 2.01 -9.44 12.69
CA GLU A 123 0.96 -9.25 11.69
C GLU A 123 0.92 -10.40 10.67
N ALA A 124 2.09 -10.80 10.18
CA ALA A 124 2.23 -11.96 9.29
C ALA A 124 1.71 -13.23 9.97
N TRP A 125 1.95 -13.38 11.27
CA TRP A 125 1.53 -14.55 12.03
C TRP A 125 0.04 -14.60 12.30
N LEU A 126 -0.60 -13.47 12.59
CA LEU A 126 -2.06 -13.44 12.79
C LEU A 126 -2.84 -13.83 11.53
N SER A 127 -2.23 -13.68 10.36
CA SER A 127 -2.79 -14.15 9.09
C SER A 127 -2.74 -15.68 8.95
N ASP A 128 -1.83 -16.34 9.67
CA ASP A 128 -1.43 -17.73 9.43
C ASP A 128 -1.75 -18.69 10.59
N ILE A 129 -1.85 -18.18 11.81
CA ILE A 129 -2.17 -18.96 13.01
C ILE A 129 -3.69 -19.00 13.19
N GLU A 130 -4.22 -20.21 13.39
CA GLU A 130 -5.60 -20.43 13.80
C GLU A 130 -5.71 -20.30 15.33
N GLY A 131 -6.65 -19.48 15.80
CA GLY A 131 -6.96 -19.30 17.22
C GLY A 131 -6.42 -18.01 17.85
N ASP A 132 -6.38 -18.01 19.18
CA ASP A 132 -5.99 -16.86 20.02
C ASP A 132 -4.47 -16.64 20.03
N VAL A 133 -4.05 -15.43 20.39
CA VAL A 133 -2.64 -15.08 20.55
C VAL A 133 -2.00 -15.93 21.67
N PRO A 134 -0.91 -16.67 21.41
CA PRO A 134 -0.20 -17.39 22.45
C PRO A 134 0.35 -16.43 23.51
N PRO A 135 0.25 -16.73 24.83
CA PRO A 135 0.79 -15.87 25.88
C PRO A 135 2.28 -15.53 25.69
N ALA A 136 3.06 -16.49 25.17
CA ALA A 136 4.48 -16.27 24.88
C ALA A 136 4.75 -15.18 23.83
N MET A 137 3.80 -14.92 22.92
CA MET A 137 3.89 -13.87 21.91
C MET A 137 3.67 -12.48 22.54
N LEU A 138 2.71 -12.37 23.48
CA LEU A 138 2.51 -11.16 24.28
C LEU A 138 3.74 -10.87 25.16
N GLU A 139 4.29 -11.89 25.82
CA GLU A 139 5.52 -11.74 26.61
C GLU A 139 6.72 -11.35 25.73
N ALA A 140 6.81 -11.88 24.51
CA ALA A 140 7.83 -11.46 23.55
C ALA A 140 7.66 -9.98 23.16
N ALA A 141 6.43 -9.53 22.87
CA ALA A 141 6.12 -8.13 22.57
C ALA A 141 6.52 -7.20 23.72
N ARG A 142 6.09 -7.53 24.94
CA ARG A 142 6.39 -6.78 26.17
C ARG A 142 7.88 -6.76 26.49
N GLY A 143 8.57 -7.86 26.23
CA GLY A 143 10.01 -8.01 26.44
C GLY A 143 10.88 -7.11 25.57
N LEU A 144 10.37 -6.58 24.45
CA LEU A 144 11.11 -5.68 23.56
C LEU A 144 11.57 -4.41 24.27
N ALA A 145 10.79 -3.92 25.23
CA ALA A 145 11.09 -2.73 26.03
C ALA A 145 12.45 -2.82 26.73
N SER A 146 12.86 -4.04 27.10
CA SER A 146 14.14 -4.28 27.79
C SER A 146 15.35 -4.36 26.85
N LYS A 147 15.14 -4.42 25.53
CA LYS A 147 16.17 -4.76 24.52
C LYS A 147 16.39 -3.68 23.47
N ALA A 148 15.31 -3.13 22.94
CA ALA A 148 15.40 -1.87 22.22
C ALA A 148 15.75 -0.81 23.27
N ASN A 149 16.73 0.05 23.02
CA ASN A 149 17.18 1.08 23.98
C ASN A 149 16.06 2.10 24.29
N ASP A 150 15.05 1.67 25.05
CA ASP A 150 13.83 2.39 25.40
C ASP A 150 13.02 2.91 24.20
N ASP A 151 13.03 2.16 23.09
CA ASP A 151 12.21 2.55 21.94
C ASP A 151 10.75 2.13 22.18
N GLY A 152 9.99 3.01 22.84
CA GLY A 152 8.56 2.80 23.09
C GLY A 152 7.78 2.49 21.81
N TRP A 153 8.28 2.92 20.64
CA TRP A 153 7.68 2.67 19.33
C TRP A 153 7.66 1.18 18.99
N ALA A 154 8.80 0.52 19.20
CA ALA A 154 8.99 -0.90 18.96
C ALA A 154 7.94 -1.75 19.71
N VAL A 155 7.75 -1.44 20.98
CA VAL A 155 6.81 -2.16 21.84
C VAL A 155 5.37 -1.84 21.47
N ALA A 156 5.07 -0.57 21.19
CA ALA A 156 3.73 -0.15 20.78
C ALA A 156 3.30 -0.84 19.48
N CYS A 157 4.18 -0.90 18.47
CA CYS A 157 3.90 -1.58 17.20
C CYS A 157 3.68 -3.08 17.39
N ALA A 158 4.53 -3.73 18.18
CA ALA A 158 4.39 -5.16 18.46
C ALA A 158 3.08 -5.49 19.21
N CYS A 159 2.72 -4.71 20.23
CA CYS A 159 1.46 -4.88 20.95
C CYS A 159 0.24 -4.55 20.08
N LEU A 160 0.31 -3.49 19.26
CA LEU A 160 -0.74 -3.14 18.29
C LEU A 160 -1.00 -4.28 17.30
N ALA A 161 0.05 -4.94 16.84
CA ALA A 161 -0.09 -6.08 15.93
C ALA A 161 -0.91 -7.22 16.57
N LEU A 162 -0.79 -7.44 17.88
CA LEU A 162 -1.49 -8.52 18.60
C LEU A 162 -2.93 -8.20 19.00
N LEU A 163 -3.22 -6.91 19.18
CA LEU A 163 -4.50 -6.42 19.73
C LEU A 163 -5.76 -7.00 19.05
N PRO A 164 -5.83 -7.20 17.72
CA PRO A 164 -7.04 -7.73 17.08
C PRO A 164 -7.38 -9.20 17.42
N ARG A 165 -6.47 -9.92 18.07
CA ARG A 165 -6.58 -11.36 18.32
C ARG A 165 -6.37 -11.76 19.78
N VAL A 166 -6.21 -10.80 20.69
CA VAL A 166 -6.25 -11.09 22.13
C VAL A 166 -7.69 -11.31 22.59
N ASP A 167 -7.85 -12.08 23.65
CA ASP A 167 -9.16 -12.34 24.23
C ASP A 167 -9.77 -11.05 24.85
N PRO A 168 -11.10 -10.99 25.04
CA PRO A 168 -11.77 -9.81 25.58
C PRO A 168 -11.37 -9.42 27.01
N GLU A 169 -10.77 -10.32 27.80
CA GLU A 169 -10.28 -10.01 29.15
C GLU A 169 -8.92 -9.31 29.08
N THR A 170 -8.04 -9.76 28.15
CA THR A 170 -6.71 -9.18 27.91
C THR A 170 -6.77 -7.89 27.08
N HIS A 171 -7.76 -7.72 26.20
CA HIS A 171 -7.86 -6.57 25.31
C HIS A 171 -7.78 -5.21 26.03
N PRO A 172 -8.58 -4.92 27.08
CA PRO A 172 -8.53 -3.63 27.75
C PRO A 172 -7.18 -3.36 28.42
N GLU A 173 -6.55 -4.40 28.99
CA GLU A 173 -5.22 -4.29 29.60
C GLU A 173 -4.17 -3.93 28.55
N LEU A 174 -4.13 -4.67 27.43
CA LEU A 174 -3.17 -4.43 26.35
C LEU A 174 -3.39 -3.06 25.70
N PHE A 175 -4.65 -2.66 25.52
CA PHE A 175 -5.01 -1.34 25.01
C PHE A 175 -4.47 -0.22 25.92
N ASP A 176 -4.68 -0.33 27.24
CA ASP A 176 -4.17 0.62 28.22
C ASP A 176 -2.63 0.63 28.26
N GLU A 177 -2.02 -0.53 28.10
CA GLU A 177 -0.56 -0.68 28.00
C GLU A 177 -0.01 0.09 26.80
N ILE A 178 -0.62 -0.06 25.61
CA ILE A 178 -0.24 0.67 24.40
C ILE A 178 -0.41 2.17 24.62
N LEU A 179 -1.55 2.60 25.15
CA LEU A 179 -1.81 4.02 25.44
C LEU A 179 -0.78 4.63 26.40
N SER A 180 -0.41 3.90 27.45
CA SER A 180 0.60 4.37 28.41
C SER A 180 1.95 4.63 27.74
N ARG A 181 2.29 3.81 26.73
CA ARG A 181 3.55 3.95 25.99
C ARG A 181 3.54 5.08 24.99
N VAL A 182 2.38 5.46 24.44
CA VAL A 182 2.26 6.63 23.54
C VAL A 182 2.87 7.88 24.17
N PHE A 183 2.76 8.04 25.50
CA PHE A 183 3.36 9.18 26.20
C PHE A 183 4.89 9.18 26.22
N SER A 184 5.51 8.00 26.14
CA SER A 184 6.97 7.85 26.11
C SER A 184 7.54 7.98 24.69
N LEU A 185 6.69 7.98 23.66
CA LEU A 185 7.12 8.16 22.27
C LEU A 185 7.54 9.60 21.99
N GLU A 186 8.44 9.73 21.01
CA GLU A 186 8.62 11.00 20.33
C GLU A 186 7.29 11.48 19.77
N GLU A 187 7.10 12.79 19.78
CA GLU A 187 5.81 13.39 19.46
C GLU A 187 5.38 13.13 18.01
N ALA A 188 6.35 12.98 17.11
CA ALA A 188 6.14 12.63 15.71
C ALA A 188 5.56 11.22 15.50
N ASP A 189 5.81 10.30 16.43
CA ASP A 189 5.42 8.89 16.32
C ASP A 189 4.04 8.61 16.91
N ARG A 190 3.59 9.47 17.83
CA ARG A 190 2.28 9.30 18.52
C ARG A 190 1.10 9.19 17.57
N PRO A 191 0.98 10.02 16.51
CA PRO A 191 -0.12 9.92 15.56
C PRO A 191 -0.23 8.54 14.94
N HIS A 192 0.89 7.93 14.57
CA HIS A 192 0.91 6.62 13.91
C HIS A 192 0.36 5.53 14.83
N VAL A 193 0.82 5.48 16.07
CA VAL A 193 0.34 4.50 17.06
C VAL A 193 -1.14 4.73 17.38
N LEU A 194 -1.54 5.99 17.60
CA LEU A 194 -2.92 6.35 17.94
C LEU A 194 -3.89 6.05 16.78
N GLY A 195 -3.50 6.32 15.53
CA GLY A 195 -4.31 6.01 14.35
C GLY A 195 -4.57 4.52 14.21
N ARG A 196 -3.50 3.70 14.26
CA ARG A 196 -3.64 2.24 14.23
C ARG A 196 -4.44 1.69 15.40
N LEU A 197 -4.34 2.31 16.57
CA LEU A 197 -5.12 1.93 17.74
C LEU A 197 -6.61 2.25 17.57
N ALA A 198 -6.93 3.36 16.89
CA ALA A 198 -8.30 3.77 16.62
C ALA A 198 -9.06 2.78 15.73
N ASP A 199 -8.38 2.14 14.77
CA ASP A 199 -8.96 1.10 13.91
C ASP A 199 -9.55 -0.08 14.71
N GLN A 200 -9.07 -0.30 15.94
CA GLN A 200 -9.46 -1.41 16.82
C GLN A 200 -10.22 -0.93 18.06
N ALA A 201 -10.47 0.37 18.19
CA ALA A 201 -11.02 0.95 19.41
C ALA A 201 -12.55 0.88 19.46
N THR A 202 -13.09 0.57 20.64
CA THR A 202 -14.48 0.82 20.99
C THR A 202 -14.79 2.33 21.01
N ARG A 203 -16.07 2.69 20.99
CA ARG A 203 -16.50 4.10 21.05
C ARG A 203 -15.96 4.84 22.29
N SER A 204 -15.86 4.17 23.44
CA SER A 204 -15.28 4.73 24.67
C SER A 204 -13.77 4.92 24.57
N GLU A 205 -13.08 4.02 23.90
CA GLU A 205 -11.64 4.07 23.68
C GLU A 205 -11.25 5.16 22.68
N LEU A 206 -12.05 5.37 21.63
CA LEU A 206 -11.88 6.47 20.68
C LEU A 206 -11.92 7.85 21.36
N VAL A 207 -12.73 8.03 22.41
CA VAL A 207 -12.74 9.27 23.20
C VAL A 207 -11.40 9.49 23.88
N ARG A 208 -10.81 8.43 24.46
CA ARG A 208 -9.50 8.52 25.12
C ARG A 208 -8.39 8.80 24.11
N ILE A 209 -8.40 8.11 22.97
CA ILE A 209 -7.48 8.36 21.86
C ILE A 209 -7.57 9.83 21.42
N ARG A 210 -8.79 10.36 21.24
CA ARG A 210 -9.00 11.76 20.87
C ARG A 210 -8.37 12.72 21.88
N ASP A 211 -8.59 12.48 23.16
CA ASP A 211 -8.07 13.35 24.21
C ASP A 211 -6.53 13.34 24.23
N LEU A 212 -5.90 12.21 23.86
CA LEU A 212 -4.46 12.11 23.68
C LEU A 212 -3.96 12.85 22.44
N VAL A 213 -4.66 12.71 21.30
CA VAL A 213 -4.36 13.47 20.08
C VAL A 213 -4.44 14.98 20.38
N ALA A 214 -5.49 15.43 21.09
CA ALA A 214 -5.66 16.82 21.47
C ALA A 214 -4.51 17.36 22.35
N GLY A 215 -3.86 16.47 23.11
CA GLY A 215 -2.70 16.78 23.95
C GLY A 215 -1.36 16.84 23.21
N ILE A 216 -1.31 16.50 21.92
CA ILE A 216 -0.13 16.69 21.08
C ILE A 216 0.09 18.20 20.89
N LYS A 217 1.29 18.68 21.21
CA LYS A 217 1.68 20.10 21.24
C LYS A 217 1.99 20.64 19.86
N ASP A 218 2.65 19.85 19.02
CA ASP A 218 2.94 20.22 17.63
C ASP A 218 1.65 20.14 16.81
N PRO A 219 1.20 21.26 16.22
CA PRO A 219 -0.07 21.27 15.50
C PRO A 219 -0.08 20.33 14.28
N MET A 220 1.05 20.11 13.61
CA MET A 220 1.12 19.18 12.46
C MET A 220 0.93 17.74 12.91
N TYR A 221 1.61 17.31 13.96
CA TYR A 221 1.45 15.95 14.49
C TYR A 221 0.05 15.75 15.07
N ARG A 222 -0.51 16.77 15.73
CA ARG A 222 -1.89 16.71 16.21
C ARG A 222 -2.90 16.53 15.07
N ILE A 223 -2.73 17.27 13.96
CA ILE A 223 -3.57 17.13 12.77
C ILE A 223 -3.44 15.73 12.16
N LEU A 224 -2.21 15.21 12.05
CA LEU A 224 -1.98 13.83 11.60
C LEU A 224 -2.68 12.83 12.52
N GLY A 225 -2.63 13.05 13.83
CA GLY A 225 -3.32 12.21 14.81
C GLY A 225 -4.83 12.21 14.58
N TYR A 226 -5.43 13.37 14.29
CA TYR A 226 -6.85 13.43 13.96
C TYR A 226 -7.19 12.75 12.64
N ALA A 227 -6.37 12.96 11.60
CA ALA A 227 -6.58 12.31 10.30
C ALA A 227 -6.54 10.78 10.43
N TRP A 228 -5.50 10.24 11.07
CA TRP A 228 -5.31 8.79 11.16
C TRP A 228 -6.20 8.08 12.16
N THR A 229 -6.81 8.79 13.10
CA THR A 229 -7.78 8.18 14.03
C THR A 229 -9.18 8.05 13.43
N GLY A 230 -9.37 8.51 12.18
CA GLY A 230 -10.61 8.40 11.44
C GLY A 230 -11.68 9.39 11.94
N GLY A 231 -12.42 9.94 10.99
CA GLY A 231 -13.43 11.01 11.15
C GLY A 231 -14.56 10.84 12.17
N GLY A 232 -14.56 9.77 12.96
CA GLY A 232 -15.49 9.58 14.07
C GLY A 232 -15.32 10.58 15.22
N LEU A 233 -14.28 11.42 15.15
CA LEU A 233 -13.98 12.46 16.12
C LEU A 233 -14.22 13.82 15.46
N ASN A 234 -15.11 14.64 16.02
CA ASN A 234 -15.30 16.02 15.59
C ASN A 234 -13.94 16.73 15.54
N PHE A 235 -13.47 16.99 14.33
CA PHE A 235 -12.16 17.59 14.09
C PHE A 235 -12.19 19.08 14.45
N PRO A 236 -11.27 19.58 15.30
CA PRO A 236 -11.15 21.01 15.53
C PRO A 236 -10.38 21.66 14.37
N PHE A 237 -11.10 22.31 13.45
CA PHE A 237 -10.49 23.10 12.38
C PHE A 237 -9.56 24.19 12.90
N GLU A 238 -9.74 24.61 14.15
CA GLU A 238 -8.84 25.51 14.86
C GLU A 238 -7.39 25.00 14.90
N ALA A 239 -7.17 23.68 14.89
CA ALA A 239 -5.83 23.10 14.87
C ALA A 239 -5.08 23.42 13.56
N VAL A 240 -5.80 23.54 12.43
CA VAL A 240 -5.22 23.95 11.14
C VAL A 240 -4.81 25.42 11.18
N GLU A 241 -5.60 26.27 11.82
CA GLU A 241 -5.31 27.71 11.96
C GLU A 241 -4.04 27.98 12.78
N GLU A 242 -3.66 27.05 13.67
CA GLU A 242 -2.42 27.12 14.44
C GLU A 242 -1.15 26.91 13.59
N LEU A 243 -1.28 26.41 12.36
CA LEU A 243 -0.15 26.21 11.46
C LEU A 243 0.37 27.53 10.89
N ARG A 244 1.69 27.70 10.94
CA ARG A 244 2.36 28.96 10.60
C ARG A 244 2.42 29.25 9.10
N SER A 245 2.44 28.22 8.27
CA SER A 245 2.58 28.37 6.83
C SER A 245 1.31 27.93 6.11
N ARG A 246 0.96 28.65 5.04
CA ARG A 246 -0.18 28.30 4.18
C ARG A 246 0.02 26.92 3.53
N SER A 247 1.26 26.56 3.22
CA SER A 247 1.60 25.24 2.68
C SER A 247 1.28 24.11 3.67
N ASP A 248 1.57 24.32 4.96
CA ASP A 248 1.26 23.34 6.01
C ASP A 248 -0.25 23.24 6.22
N GLN A 249 -0.96 24.39 6.23
CA GLN A 249 -2.42 24.44 6.31
C GLN A 249 -3.08 23.66 5.16
N ASP A 250 -2.65 23.91 3.93
CA ASP A 250 -3.11 23.21 2.75
C ASP A 250 -2.86 21.70 2.86
N THR A 251 -1.68 21.31 3.34
CA THR A 251 -1.31 19.89 3.52
C THR A 251 -2.19 19.23 4.57
N ALA A 252 -2.36 19.88 5.71
CA ALA A 252 -3.23 19.46 6.80
C ALA A 252 -4.67 19.26 6.33
N VAL A 253 -5.24 20.24 5.63
CA VAL A 253 -6.59 20.16 5.07
C VAL A 253 -6.71 18.97 4.11
N GLY A 254 -5.69 18.73 3.28
CA GLY A 254 -5.64 17.56 2.40
C GLY A 254 -5.67 16.22 3.15
N TRP A 255 -5.06 16.13 4.34
CA TRP A 255 -5.10 14.93 5.18
C TRP A 255 -6.44 14.75 5.90
N LEU A 256 -7.11 15.84 6.25
CA LEU A 256 -8.33 15.83 7.06
C LEU A 256 -9.60 15.67 6.24
N LEU A 257 -9.61 16.19 5.02
CA LEU A 257 -10.79 16.22 4.16
C LEU A 257 -11.44 14.84 3.89
N PRO A 258 -10.69 13.72 3.78
CA PRO A 258 -11.31 12.40 3.69
C PRO A 258 -12.08 11.96 4.95
N HIS A 259 -11.86 12.63 6.08
CA HIS A 259 -12.34 12.23 7.40
C HIS A 259 -13.36 13.21 8.00
N ILE A 260 -13.77 14.24 7.28
CA ILE A 260 -14.88 15.10 7.73
C ILE A 260 -16.15 14.75 6.95
N ASP A 261 -17.30 15.20 7.44
CA ASP A 261 -18.56 15.02 6.72
C ASP A 261 -18.41 15.49 5.27
N THR A 262 -18.82 14.64 4.33
CA THR A 262 -18.59 14.88 2.90
C THR A 262 -19.18 16.21 2.44
N VAL A 263 -20.30 16.65 3.03
CA VAL A 263 -20.91 17.94 2.69
C VAL A 263 -20.02 19.09 3.17
N ASP A 264 -19.52 19.02 4.40
CA ASP A 264 -18.64 20.04 4.98
C ASP A 264 -17.29 20.09 4.24
N ALA A 265 -16.74 18.94 3.84
CA ALA A 265 -15.56 18.86 2.99
C ALA A 265 -15.73 19.60 1.66
N LEU A 266 -16.86 19.36 1.00
CA LEU A 266 -17.15 19.99 -0.28
C LEU A 266 -17.41 21.48 -0.13
N VAL A 267 -18.06 21.92 0.95
CA VAL A 267 -18.23 23.34 1.27
C VAL A 267 -16.88 24.02 1.51
N ALA A 268 -16.00 23.41 2.32
CA ALA A 268 -14.67 23.95 2.58
C ALA A 268 -13.83 24.06 1.30
N LEU A 269 -13.81 23.00 0.49
CA LEU A 269 -13.15 22.99 -0.82
C LEU A 269 -13.76 24.00 -1.80
N GLU A 270 -15.05 24.30 -1.69
CA GLU A 270 -15.70 25.30 -2.54
C GLU A 270 -15.34 26.73 -2.16
N GLN A 271 -15.24 27.00 -0.85
CA GLN A 271 -15.04 28.34 -0.32
C GLN A 271 -13.58 28.77 -0.31
N ASP A 272 -12.64 27.83 -0.21
CA ASP A 272 -11.22 28.14 -0.19
C ASP A 272 -10.65 28.32 -1.61
N GLU A 273 -10.54 29.57 -2.06
CA GLU A 273 -9.97 29.94 -3.36
C GLU A 273 -8.44 29.95 -3.39
N GLU A 274 -7.77 29.84 -2.26
CA GLU A 274 -6.30 29.95 -2.15
C GLU A 274 -5.62 28.59 -1.91
N MET A 275 -6.38 27.50 -1.78
CA MET A 275 -5.83 26.16 -1.57
C MET A 275 -5.03 25.66 -2.79
N SER A 276 -3.84 25.11 -2.54
CA SER A 276 -2.99 24.54 -3.58
C SER A 276 -3.65 23.39 -4.35
N ASN A 277 -3.34 23.27 -5.65
CA ASN A 277 -3.84 22.18 -6.50
C ASN A 277 -3.53 20.79 -5.92
N SER A 278 -2.36 20.60 -5.30
CA SER A 278 -1.98 19.33 -4.67
C SER A 278 -2.91 18.93 -3.54
N SER A 279 -3.35 19.90 -2.73
CA SER A 279 -4.23 19.66 -1.59
C SER A 279 -5.67 19.43 -2.04
N VAL A 280 -6.16 20.24 -2.97
CA VAL A 280 -7.47 20.03 -3.60
C VAL A 280 -7.51 18.65 -4.26
N ARG A 281 -6.46 18.25 -5.00
CA ARG A 281 -6.33 16.94 -5.61
C ARG A 281 -6.40 15.81 -4.58
N ASN A 282 -5.58 15.87 -3.52
CA ASN A 282 -5.52 14.81 -2.52
C ASN A 282 -6.87 14.66 -1.79
N ALA A 283 -7.50 15.77 -1.44
CA ALA A 283 -8.81 15.78 -0.83
C ALA A 283 -9.88 15.15 -1.72
N LEU A 284 -9.97 15.58 -2.98
CA LEU A 284 -10.96 15.05 -3.92
C LEU A 284 -10.72 13.56 -4.22
N LYS A 285 -9.46 13.09 -4.22
CA LYS A 285 -9.13 11.65 -4.34
C LYS A 285 -9.66 10.85 -3.16
N GLY A 286 -9.51 11.35 -1.93
CA GLY A 286 -10.05 10.72 -0.73
C GLY A 286 -11.58 10.66 -0.77
N LEU A 287 -12.22 11.82 -1.01
CA LEU A 287 -13.67 11.91 -1.14
C LEU A 287 -14.21 10.98 -2.23
N ALA A 288 -13.54 10.86 -3.37
CA ALA A 288 -13.99 9.99 -4.45
C ALA A 288 -14.18 8.53 -4.02
N GLN A 289 -13.46 8.04 -3.00
CA GLN A 289 -13.60 6.65 -2.54
C GLN A 289 -14.83 6.43 -1.65
N GLU A 290 -15.25 7.45 -0.90
CA GLU A 290 -16.30 7.32 0.14
C GLU A 290 -17.61 8.03 -0.21
N ILE A 291 -17.63 8.83 -1.29
CA ILE A 291 -18.73 9.74 -1.59
C ILE A 291 -20.01 9.05 -2.07
N SER A 292 -21.12 9.52 -1.50
CA SER A 292 -22.47 9.15 -1.89
C SER A 292 -22.79 9.60 -3.33
N SER A 293 -23.69 8.89 -4.01
CA SER A 293 -24.07 9.21 -5.40
C SER A 293 -24.48 10.67 -5.66
N PRO A 294 -25.25 11.37 -4.80
CA PRO A 294 -25.66 12.76 -5.06
C PRO A 294 -24.50 13.76 -5.03
N ASP A 295 -23.43 13.50 -4.27
CA ASP A 295 -22.33 14.45 -4.10
C ASP A 295 -21.20 14.28 -5.13
N ARG A 296 -21.23 13.21 -5.93
CA ARG A 296 -20.25 12.93 -6.98
C ARG A 296 -20.13 14.06 -8.00
N GLU A 297 -21.26 14.64 -8.42
CA GLU A 297 -21.25 15.76 -9.36
C GLU A 297 -20.63 17.02 -8.76
N ARG A 298 -20.77 17.19 -7.44
CA ARG A 298 -20.16 18.32 -6.72
C ARG A 298 -18.63 18.16 -6.66
N VAL A 299 -18.12 16.95 -6.39
CA VAL A 299 -16.69 16.62 -6.52
C VAL A 299 -16.17 16.94 -7.93
N LEU A 300 -16.88 16.51 -8.97
CA LEU A 300 -16.46 16.78 -10.35
C LEU A 300 -16.50 18.27 -10.69
N HIS A 301 -17.49 19.00 -10.18
CA HIS A 301 -17.60 20.44 -10.35
C HIS A 301 -16.39 21.16 -9.73
N ILE A 302 -16.05 20.83 -8.47
CA ILE A 302 -14.89 21.40 -7.78
C ILE A 302 -13.60 21.03 -8.51
N ALA A 303 -13.43 19.77 -8.90
CA ALA A 303 -12.25 19.30 -9.64
C ALA A 303 -12.03 20.13 -10.91
N ARG A 304 -13.06 20.25 -11.75
CA ARG A 304 -12.99 20.99 -13.03
C ARG A 304 -12.77 22.49 -12.84
N ARG A 305 -13.23 23.05 -11.72
CA ARG A 305 -13.09 24.47 -11.40
C ARG A 305 -11.70 24.81 -10.89
N LYS A 306 -11.12 23.95 -10.06
CA LYS A 306 -9.92 24.24 -9.27
C LYS A 306 -8.65 23.54 -9.75
N LEU A 307 -8.77 22.44 -10.49
CA LEU A 307 -7.64 21.67 -10.98
C LEU A 307 -7.51 21.81 -12.50
N ASP A 308 -6.27 21.72 -12.97
CA ASP A 308 -5.93 21.61 -14.37
C ASP A 308 -4.94 20.46 -14.60
N GLY A 309 -4.65 20.18 -15.87
CA GLY A 309 -3.62 19.23 -16.31
C GLY A 309 -3.61 17.90 -15.55
N ASP A 310 -2.45 17.59 -14.98
CA ASP A 310 -2.11 16.32 -14.32
C ASP A 310 -2.97 16.09 -13.07
N ASP A 311 -3.23 17.15 -12.30
CA ASP A 311 -3.99 17.06 -11.05
C ASP A 311 -5.46 16.74 -11.35
N LEU A 312 -6.06 17.41 -12.34
CA LEU A 312 -7.42 17.12 -12.79
C LEU A 312 -7.53 15.70 -13.37
N THR A 313 -6.57 15.30 -14.21
CA THR A 313 -6.51 13.94 -14.78
C THR A 313 -6.50 12.88 -13.67
N THR A 314 -5.66 13.08 -12.65
CA THR A 314 -5.51 12.16 -11.53
C THR A 314 -6.82 11.99 -10.74
N VAL A 315 -7.52 13.09 -10.46
CA VAL A 315 -8.83 13.04 -9.78
C VAL A 315 -9.85 12.30 -10.65
N LEU A 316 -9.96 12.65 -11.94
CA LEU A 316 -10.94 12.01 -12.84
C LEU A 316 -10.72 10.50 -12.97
N LEU A 317 -9.47 10.04 -13.07
CA LEU A 317 -9.14 8.62 -13.06
C LEU A 317 -9.48 7.94 -11.74
N THR A 318 -9.24 8.62 -10.62
CA THR A 318 -9.57 8.09 -9.28
C THR A 318 -11.08 7.94 -9.14
N CYS A 319 -11.86 8.95 -9.53
CA CYS A 319 -13.33 8.91 -9.58
C CYS A 319 -13.84 7.79 -10.49
N ALA A 320 -13.28 7.64 -11.70
CA ALA A 320 -13.68 6.59 -12.63
C ALA A 320 -13.45 5.17 -12.05
N LYS A 321 -12.29 4.96 -11.42
CA LYS A 321 -11.96 3.69 -10.74
C LYS A 321 -12.90 3.42 -9.57
N ALA A 322 -13.21 4.44 -8.75
CA ALA A 322 -14.02 4.29 -7.55
C ALA A 322 -15.53 4.12 -7.85
N TRP A 323 -16.07 4.82 -8.84
CA TRP A 323 -17.52 4.87 -9.08
C TRP A 323 -18.04 3.86 -10.11
N GLY A 324 -17.13 3.17 -10.80
CA GLY A 324 -17.44 2.02 -11.65
C GLY A 324 -17.94 2.37 -13.07
N PRO A 325 -18.50 1.38 -13.80
CA PRO A 325 -18.71 1.45 -15.25
C PRO A 325 -19.66 2.54 -15.74
N HIS A 326 -20.54 3.05 -14.86
CA HIS A 326 -21.45 4.13 -15.19
C HIS A 326 -20.76 5.49 -15.39
N TYR A 327 -19.49 5.59 -15.01
CA TYR A 327 -18.67 6.80 -15.13
C TYR A 327 -17.58 6.67 -16.20
N ARG A 328 -17.82 5.83 -17.22
CA ARG A 328 -17.01 5.72 -18.45
C ARG A 328 -16.71 7.07 -19.10
N ASP A 329 -17.62 8.03 -18.99
CA ASP A 329 -17.40 9.40 -19.45
C ASP A 329 -16.26 10.13 -18.73
N LEU A 330 -15.92 9.73 -17.51
CA LEU A 330 -14.78 10.28 -16.77
C LEU A 330 -13.45 9.73 -17.30
N LEU A 331 -13.38 8.46 -17.71
CA LEU A 331 -12.19 7.90 -18.37
C LEU A 331 -11.90 8.64 -19.68
N ARG A 332 -12.95 8.95 -20.43
CA ARG A 332 -12.89 9.72 -21.67
C ARG A 332 -12.38 11.14 -21.42
N GLN A 333 -12.92 11.82 -20.41
CA GLN A 333 -12.46 13.16 -20.00
C GLN A 333 -11.03 13.16 -19.48
N ALA A 334 -10.66 12.19 -18.64
CA ALA A 334 -9.30 12.05 -18.13
C ALA A 334 -8.29 11.90 -19.27
N LEU A 335 -8.61 11.09 -20.29
CA LEU A 335 -7.75 10.92 -21.45
C LEU A 335 -7.63 12.20 -22.29
N ASP A 336 -8.73 12.93 -22.51
CA ASP A 336 -8.68 14.23 -23.22
C ASP A 336 -7.84 15.27 -22.47
N VAL A 337 -8.00 15.38 -21.15
CA VAL A 337 -7.19 16.30 -20.31
C VAL A 337 -5.72 15.89 -20.32
N ALA A 338 -5.40 14.61 -20.14
CA ALA A 338 -4.03 14.09 -20.15
C ALA A 338 -3.33 14.33 -21.49
N VAL A 339 -4.05 14.20 -22.60
CA VAL A 339 -3.53 14.46 -23.95
C VAL A 339 -3.25 15.96 -24.13
N ARG A 340 -4.10 16.83 -23.59
CA ARG A 340 -3.95 18.29 -23.72
C ARG A 340 -2.90 18.90 -22.81
N ALA A 341 -2.60 18.27 -21.67
CA ALA A 341 -1.54 18.70 -20.76
C ALA A 341 -0.17 18.66 -21.47
N SER A 342 0.48 19.82 -21.60
CA SER A 342 1.43 20.04 -22.69
C SER A 342 2.93 19.84 -22.40
N ALA A 343 3.37 19.44 -21.20
CA ALA A 343 4.81 19.46 -20.93
C ALA A 343 5.41 18.56 -19.83
N ASP A 344 4.66 18.01 -18.87
CA ASP A 344 5.30 17.41 -17.69
C ASP A 344 5.51 15.89 -17.74
N VAL A 345 6.61 15.43 -17.14
CA VAL A 345 7.00 14.01 -17.00
C VAL A 345 5.97 13.22 -16.18
N GLY A 346 5.18 13.90 -15.34
CA GLY A 346 4.04 13.35 -14.61
C GLY A 346 3.04 12.70 -15.57
N THR A 347 2.39 13.53 -16.41
CA THR A 347 1.34 13.14 -17.39
C THR A 347 1.52 11.82 -18.12
N ASP A 348 2.75 11.37 -18.40
CA ASP A 348 3.00 10.13 -19.13
C ASP A 348 2.56 8.90 -18.34
N THR A 349 2.61 8.94 -16.99
CA THR A 349 2.16 7.83 -16.15
C THR A 349 0.64 7.81 -16.05
N GLU A 350 0.00 8.94 -15.76
CA GLU A 350 -1.46 9.05 -15.68
C GLU A 350 -2.11 8.76 -17.04
N MET A 351 -1.47 9.16 -18.15
CA MET A 351 -1.94 8.82 -19.49
C MET A 351 -1.86 7.32 -19.77
N ARG A 352 -0.82 6.61 -19.31
CA ARG A 352 -0.75 5.14 -19.42
C ARG A 352 -1.86 4.49 -18.60
N ASP A 353 -2.09 4.97 -17.39
CA ASP A 353 -3.16 4.48 -16.52
C ASP A 353 -4.54 4.69 -17.14
N ALA A 354 -4.79 5.87 -17.71
CA ALA A 354 -6.02 6.19 -18.44
C ALA A 354 -6.24 5.27 -19.64
N VAL A 355 -5.18 5.06 -20.44
CA VAL A 355 -5.19 4.16 -21.61
C VAL A 355 -5.45 2.72 -21.16
N ALA A 356 -4.75 2.23 -20.15
CA ALA A 356 -4.91 0.87 -19.62
C ALA A 356 -6.34 0.64 -19.12
N ALA A 357 -6.90 1.61 -18.38
CA ALA A 357 -8.29 1.57 -17.92
C ALA A 357 -9.28 1.55 -19.10
N CYS A 358 -9.08 2.39 -20.11
CA CYS A 358 -9.92 2.37 -21.32
C CYS A 358 -9.86 1.02 -22.05
N LEU A 359 -8.69 0.38 -22.11
CA LEU A 359 -8.52 -0.93 -22.74
C LEU A 359 -9.15 -2.07 -21.94
N ALA A 360 -9.45 -1.90 -20.66
CA ALA A 360 -10.19 -2.92 -19.91
C ALA A 360 -11.67 -2.99 -20.32
N GLU A 361 -12.18 -1.98 -21.02
CA GLU A 361 -13.58 -1.88 -21.45
C GLU A 361 -13.84 -2.55 -22.82
N ASP A 362 -15.11 -2.50 -23.26
CA ASP A 362 -15.55 -3.07 -24.54
C ASP A 362 -15.05 -2.28 -25.77
N ASP A 363 -14.99 -2.95 -26.93
CA ASP A 363 -14.38 -2.40 -28.14
C ASP A 363 -15.11 -1.16 -28.69
N ASN A 364 -16.41 -1.01 -28.42
CA ASN A 364 -17.13 0.20 -28.86
C ASN A 364 -16.71 1.41 -28.03
N PHE A 365 -16.55 1.22 -26.71
CA PHE A 365 -16.04 2.27 -25.85
C PHE A 365 -14.59 2.67 -26.19
N VAL A 366 -13.71 1.69 -26.41
CA VAL A 366 -12.31 1.96 -26.82
C VAL A 366 -12.26 2.79 -28.12
N LYS A 367 -13.11 2.47 -29.10
CA LYS A 367 -13.23 3.23 -30.35
C LYS A 367 -13.69 4.67 -30.12
N GLN A 368 -14.64 4.89 -29.21
CA GLN A 368 -15.11 6.23 -28.87
C GLN A 368 -14.02 7.06 -28.19
N CYS A 369 -13.34 6.51 -27.18
CA CYS A 369 -12.21 7.17 -26.53
C CYS A 369 -11.11 7.51 -27.54
N TRP A 370 -10.83 6.61 -28.48
CA TRP A 370 -9.85 6.85 -29.55
C TRP A 370 -10.26 8.03 -30.46
N MET A 371 -11.51 8.08 -30.93
CA MET A 371 -11.98 9.17 -31.80
C MET A 371 -11.85 10.55 -31.14
N GLU A 372 -12.12 10.64 -29.84
CA GLU A 372 -11.99 11.90 -29.11
C GLU A 372 -10.54 12.25 -28.82
N THR A 373 -9.72 11.25 -28.48
CA THR A 373 -8.28 11.41 -28.36
C THR A 373 -7.66 11.93 -29.66
N GLN A 374 -8.11 11.44 -30.82
CA GLN A 374 -7.68 11.96 -32.13
C GLN A 374 -8.07 13.43 -32.31
N ARG A 375 -9.27 13.84 -31.89
CA ARG A 375 -9.67 15.26 -31.93
C ARG A 375 -8.80 16.10 -31.01
N ALA A 376 -8.53 15.63 -29.80
CA ALA A 376 -7.66 16.30 -28.82
C ALA A 376 -6.24 16.49 -29.38
N LEU A 377 -5.63 15.41 -29.91
CA LEU A 377 -4.32 15.46 -30.58
C LEU A 377 -4.29 16.47 -31.73
N GLY A 378 -5.39 16.57 -32.49
CA GLY A 378 -5.52 17.53 -33.60
C GLY A 378 -5.49 19.00 -33.16
N THR A 379 -5.73 19.30 -31.89
CA THR A 379 -5.65 20.66 -31.33
C THR A 379 -4.26 21.03 -30.81
N LEU A 380 -3.33 20.08 -30.73
CA LEU A 380 -2.00 20.29 -30.15
C LEU A 380 -0.97 20.70 -31.19
N ARG A 381 0.12 21.33 -30.71
CA ARG A 381 1.32 21.54 -31.54
C ARG A 381 1.88 20.19 -31.97
N ARG A 382 2.33 20.10 -33.22
CA ARG A 382 2.80 18.85 -33.85
C ARG A 382 3.84 18.09 -33.02
N ASN A 383 4.79 18.80 -32.40
CA ASN A 383 5.82 18.18 -31.56
C ASN A 383 5.23 17.52 -30.30
N VAL A 384 4.25 18.15 -29.65
CA VAL A 384 3.57 17.62 -28.45
C VAL A 384 2.67 16.44 -28.83
N ALA A 385 1.94 16.53 -29.94
CA ALA A 385 1.14 15.41 -30.43
C ALA A 385 2.01 14.17 -30.71
N MET A 386 3.18 14.36 -31.32
CA MET A 386 4.10 13.26 -31.63
C MET A 386 4.68 12.59 -30.37
N THR A 387 4.96 13.35 -29.31
CA THR A 387 5.43 12.76 -28.04
C THR A 387 4.35 12.00 -27.31
N LYS A 388 3.06 12.25 -27.54
CA LYS A 388 1.97 11.51 -26.88
C LYS A 388 1.49 10.28 -27.65
N LEU A 389 1.79 10.19 -28.96
CA LEU A 389 1.34 9.06 -29.81
C LEU A 389 1.87 7.70 -29.35
N TYR A 390 3.08 7.61 -28.78
CA TYR A 390 3.64 6.33 -28.35
C TYR A 390 2.85 5.73 -27.17
N LEU A 391 2.29 6.57 -26.30
CA LEU A 391 1.46 6.17 -25.16
C LEU A 391 0.09 5.63 -25.60
N LEU A 392 -0.37 6.03 -26.78
CA LEU A 392 -1.64 5.61 -27.37
C LEU A 392 -1.51 4.38 -28.28
N ALA A 393 -0.29 3.89 -28.52
CA ALA A 393 -0.04 2.73 -29.36
C ALA A 393 -0.91 1.50 -29.02
N PRO A 394 -1.18 1.19 -27.73
CA PRO A 394 -2.10 0.11 -27.37
C PRO A 394 -3.53 0.32 -27.89
N MET A 395 -4.08 1.54 -27.80
CA MET A 395 -5.41 1.85 -28.35
C MET A 395 -5.42 1.82 -29.87
N ILE A 396 -4.38 2.37 -30.53
CA ILE A 396 -4.22 2.33 -31.98
C ILE A 396 -4.24 0.88 -32.49
N THR A 397 -3.50 0.00 -31.80
CA THR A 397 -3.43 -1.42 -32.13
C THR A 397 -4.79 -2.09 -31.98
N ARG A 398 -5.51 -1.80 -30.89
CA ARG A 398 -6.83 -2.39 -30.62
C ARG A 398 -7.92 -1.91 -31.57
N VAL A 399 -7.89 -0.64 -31.98
CA VAL A 399 -8.90 -0.06 -32.88
C VAL A 399 -8.61 -0.34 -34.36
N GLY A 400 -7.38 -0.77 -34.70
CA GLY A 400 -6.99 -1.14 -36.05
C GLY A 400 -6.35 -0.02 -36.88
N GLY A 401 -5.76 1.00 -36.22
CA GLY A 401 -4.96 2.04 -36.87
C GLY A 401 -5.51 3.47 -36.80
N ILE A 402 -4.75 4.42 -37.35
CA ILE A 402 -5.09 5.86 -37.41
C ILE A 402 -5.80 6.13 -38.75
N SER A 403 -7.11 6.37 -38.74
CA SER A 403 -7.80 6.91 -39.91
C SER A 403 -7.47 8.40 -40.07
N ALA A 404 -7.01 8.82 -41.25
CA ALA A 404 -6.83 10.24 -41.55
C ALA A 404 -8.19 10.95 -41.51
N PRO A 405 -8.30 12.14 -40.90
CA PRO A 405 -9.55 12.90 -40.94
C PRO A 405 -9.88 13.20 -42.41
N ASN A 406 -11.10 12.85 -42.82
CA ASN A 406 -11.61 13.04 -44.18
C ASN A 406 -11.23 14.42 -44.71
N THR A 407 -10.31 14.46 -45.67
CA THR A 407 -10.06 15.67 -46.44
C THR A 407 -11.31 15.93 -47.27
N PRO A 408 -11.89 17.14 -47.26
CA PRO A 408 -13.02 17.45 -48.12
C PRO A 408 -12.56 17.25 -49.57
N SER A 409 -13.35 16.48 -50.32
CA SER A 409 -13.09 16.16 -51.72
C SER A 409 -12.79 17.44 -52.51
N SER A 410 -11.61 17.49 -53.12
CA SER A 410 -11.17 18.58 -53.97
C SER A 410 -12.24 18.90 -55.03
N PRO A 411 -12.60 20.17 -55.27
CA PRO A 411 -13.59 20.55 -56.28
C PRO A 411 -13.08 20.43 -57.73
N TRP A 412 -11.89 19.87 -57.96
CA TRP A 412 -11.24 19.79 -59.27
C TRP A 412 -11.19 18.37 -59.84
N SER A 413 -12.33 17.69 -59.84
CA SER A 413 -12.55 16.49 -60.67
C SER A 413 -13.83 16.67 -61.49
N GLY A 414 -13.65 17.33 -62.64
CA GLY A 414 -14.60 17.49 -63.74
C GLY A 414 -13.83 17.56 -65.03
#